data_AF-A0A9D8HJP9-F1
#
_entry.id   AF-A0A9D8HJP9-F1
#
_cell.length_a   1.000
_cell.length_b   1.000
_cell.length_c   1.000
_cell.angle_alpha   90.00
_cell.angle_beta   90.00
_cell.angle_gamma   90.00
#
_symmetry.space_group_name_H-M   'P 1'
#
loop_
_entity.id
_entity.type
_entity.pdbx_description
1 polymer ?
#
loop_
_entity_poly.entity_id
_entity_poly.type
_entity_poly.pdbx_seq_one_letter_code
_entity_poly.pdbx_strand_id
1 'polypeptide(L)'
;MTDDTPTPDDEQAGALEPAGLDPSRLGLDLPDDREEAVGVLLDALATARGAADSYLEDLQRVAAEFENSRKRAAREREETVARAAQRVVQALLPVLDSFDHAFAHQAQTPGEEQVLAGVRGTYFQLMDVLSKEGLEVIPGVGEPFDPQVHEAVAGGG
;
A
#
# COMPACT_ATOMS: atom_id res chain seq x y z
N MET A 1 47.16 54.28 42.75
CA MET A 1 48.50 54.10 42.15
C MET A 1 48.75 52.62 42.21
N THR A 2 48.48 51.81 41.21
CA THR A 2 48.22 51.92 39.75
C THR A 2 47.25 50.77 39.43
N ASP A 3 46.13 51.00 38.74
CA ASP A 3 45.98 50.80 37.29
C ASP A 3 46.75 49.59 36.76
N ASP A 4 46.03 48.51 36.42
CA ASP A 4 46.25 47.69 35.23
C ASP A 4 45.11 46.64 35.13
N THR A 5 44.03 46.99 34.45
CA THR A 5 43.05 45.99 33.99
C THR A 5 43.48 45.62 32.58
N PRO A 6 43.85 44.37 32.28
CA PRO A 6 44.23 44.02 30.92
C PRO A 6 42.98 44.06 30.06
N THR A 7 42.94 45.03 29.15
CA THR A 7 42.09 45.04 27.96
C THR A 7 42.30 43.71 27.23
N PRO A 8 41.25 42.96 26.85
CA PRO A 8 41.44 41.85 25.94
C PRO A 8 41.79 42.45 24.57
N ASP A 9 43.03 42.22 24.15
CA ASP A 9 43.53 42.56 22.82
C ASP A 9 42.59 42.03 21.74
N ASP A 10 42.19 42.95 20.85
CA ASP A 10 41.41 42.75 19.62
C ASP A 10 42.21 41.99 18.52
N GLU A 11 43.21 41.20 18.89
CA GLU A 11 44.10 40.52 17.94
C GLU A 11 44.12 39.01 18.16
N GLN A 12 43.06 38.34 17.71
CA GLN A 12 43.12 37.00 17.12
C GLN A 12 41.75 36.61 16.56
N ALA A 13 41.31 37.32 15.51
CA ALA A 13 40.55 36.67 14.46
C ALA A 13 41.53 35.71 13.75
N GLY A 14 41.81 34.57 14.38
CA GLY A 14 42.55 33.49 13.76
C GLY A 14 41.83 33.16 12.46
N ALA A 15 42.47 33.49 11.34
CA ALA A 15 42.03 33.04 10.04
C ALA A 15 41.90 31.52 10.14
N LEU A 16 40.65 31.04 10.13
CA LEU A 16 40.37 29.64 9.91
C LEU A 16 40.93 29.34 8.52
N GLU A 17 42.18 28.90 8.46
CA GLU A 17 42.78 28.26 7.30
C GLU A 17 41.76 27.22 6.81
N PRO A 18 41.18 27.39 5.60
CA PRO A 18 40.16 26.47 5.13
C PRO A 18 40.82 25.10 5.06
N ALA A 19 40.24 24.13 5.78
CA ALA A 19 40.74 22.76 5.81
C ALA A 19 40.83 22.20 4.38
N GLY A 20 42.02 22.29 3.78
CA GLY A 20 42.51 21.49 2.66
C GLY A 20 41.55 21.22 1.50
N LEU A 21 40.72 22.19 1.09
CA LEU A 21 40.01 22.09 -0.18
C LEU A 21 40.96 22.52 -1.28
N ASP A 22 41.65 21.54 -1.87
CA ASP A 22 42.40 21.72 -3.12
C ASP A 22 41.40 21.90 -4.28
N PRO A 23 41.29 23.09 -4.88
CA PRO A 23 40.30 23.36 -5.93
C PRO A 23 40.52 22.54 -7.20
N SER A 24 41.76 22.10 -7.45
CA SER A 24 42.08 21.21 -8.56
C SER A 24 41.42 19.84 -8.40
N ARG A 25 41.12 19.41 -7.17
CA ARG A 25 40.33 18.18 -6.92
C ARG A 25 38.85 18.33 -7.25
N LEU A 26 38.35 19.57 -7.29
CA LEU A 26 37.01 19.91 -7.77
C LEU A 26 36.97 20.10 -9.30
N GLY A 27 38.12 19.92 -9.97
CA GLY A 27 38.25 20.16 -11.41
C GLY A 27 38.12 21.64 -11.79
N LEU A 28 38.31 22.55 -10.83
CA LEU A 28 38.23 23.99 -11.05
C LEU A 28 39.63 24.53 -11.35
N ASP A 29 39.76 25.24 -12.47
CA ASP A 29 40.95 26.01 -12.82
C ASP A 29 40.75 27.45 -12.33
N LEU A 30 41.47 27.83 -11.28
CA LEU A 30 41.32 29.13 -10.64
C LEU A 30 42.36 30.10 -11.20
N PRO A 31 41.95 31.27 -11.71
CA PRO A 31 42.89 32.31 -12.08
C PRO A 31 43.61 32.87 -10.85
N ASP A 32 44.82 33.40 -11.04
CA ASP A 32 45.61 34.04 -9.99
C ASP A 32 44.97 35.34 -9.48
N ASP A 33 44.15 35.98 -10.33
CA ASP A 33 43.38 37.16 -9.93
C ASP A 33 42.23 36.76 -8.98
N ARG A 34 42.18 37.44 -7.83
CA ARG A 34 41.22 37.13 -6.77
C ARG A 34 39.78 37.38 -7.19
N GLU A 35 39.50 38.45 -7.93
CA GLU A 35 38.13 38.79 -8.35
C GLU A 35 37.63 37.77 -9.38
N GLU A 36 38.47 37.40 -10.34
CA GLU A 36 38.16 36.35 -11.32
C GLU A 36 37.98 34.97 -10.66
N ALA A 37 38.82 34.62 -9.68
CA ALA A 37 38.72 33.36 -8.94
C ALA A 37 37.40 33.25 -8.14
N VAL A 38 36.97 34.35 -7.52
CA VAL A 38 35.67 34.41 -6.84
C VAL A 38 34.53 34.23 -7.85
N GLY A 39 34.62 34.81 -9.06
CA GLY A 39 33.67 34.60 -10.13
C GLY A 39 33.51 33.12 -10.51
N VAL A 40 34.63 32.43 -10.76
CA VAL A 40 34.65 30.99 -11.08
C VAL A 40 34.01 30.14 -9.97
N LEU A 41 34.31 30.45 -8.70
CA LEU A 41 33.71 29.72 -7.56
C LEU A 41 32.21 29.96 -7.43
N LEU A 42 31.73 31.17 -7.70
CA LEU A 42 30.30 31.49 -7.66
C LEU A 42 29.53 30.75 -8.77
N ASP A 43 30.09 30.67 -9.98
CA ASP A 43 29.50 29.93 -11.09
C ASP A 43 29.47 28.41 -10.82
N ALA A 44 30.55 27.88 -10.27
CA ALA A 44 30.62 26.48 -9.85
C ALA A 44 29.60 26.17 -8.75
N LEU A 45 29.46 27.06 -7.76
CA LEU A 45 28.47 26.93 -6.68
C LEU A 45 27.04 26.98 -7.23
N ALA A 46 26.75 27.90 -8.15
CA ALA A 46 25.45 28.01 -8.78
C ALA A 46 25.10 26.74 -9.58
N THR A 47 26.06 26.20 -10.34
CA THR A 47 25.91 24.96 -11.10
C THR A 47 25.65 23.77 -10.18
N ALA A 48 26.46 23.61 -9.12
CA ALA A 48 26.32 22.52 -8.16
C ALA A 48 24.97 22.59 -7.43
N ARG A 49 24.52 23.80 -7.06
CA ARG A 49 23.21 24.00 -6.45
C ARG A 49 22.07 23.65 -7.41
N GLY A 50 22.14 24.08 -8.67
CA GLY A 50 21.13 23.73 -9.67
C GLY A 50 21.04 22.21 -9.90
N ALA A 51 22.18 21.51 -9.96
CA ALA A 51 22.20 20.06 -10.05
C ALA A 51 21.60 19.39 -8.80
N ALA A 52 21.92 19.89 -7.60
CA ALA A 52 21.37 19.37 -6.35
C ALA A 52 19.84 19.56 -6.27
N ASP A 53 19.34 20.73 -6.68
CA ASP A 53 17.91 21.02 -6.73
C ASP A 53 17.19 20.09 -7.73
N SER A 54 17.76 19.89 -8.92
CA SER A 54 17.21 18.94 -9.90
C SER A 54 17.18 17.49 -9.39
N TYR A 55 18.23 17.03 -8.71
CA TYR A 55 18.23 15.71 -8.11
C TYR A 55 17.21 15.58 -6.98
N LEU A 56 17.01 16.63 -6.19
CA LEU A 56 16.01 16.65 -5.13
C LEU A 56 14.60 16.52 -5.71
N GLU A 57 14.30 17.24 -6.80
CA GLU A 57 13.03 17.14 -7.52
C GLU A 57 12.79 15.73 -8.05
N ASP A 58 13.80 15.12 -8.70
CA ASP A 58 13.70 13.76 -9.20
C ASP A 58 13.51 12.73 -8.08
N LEU A 59 14.23 12.88 -6.96
CA LEU A 59 14.07 11.99 -5.81
C LEU A 59 12.68 12.10 -5.20
N GLN A 60 12.12 13.31 -5.10
CA GLN A 60 10.76 13.51 -4.61
C GLN A 60 9.73 12.86 -5.53
N ARG A 61 9.92 13.00 -6.86
CA ARG A 61 9.05 12.36 -7.85
C ARG A 61 9.12 10.83 -7.76
N VAL A 62 10.32 10.25 -7.70
CA VAL A 62 10.51 8.80 -7.58
C VAL A 62 9.93 8.28 -6.26
N ALA A 63 10.11 9.01 -5.16
CA ALA A 63 9.50 8.65 -3.87
C ALA A 63 7.96 8.64 -3.96
N ALA A 64 7.36 9.62 -4.62
CA ALA A 64 5.92 9.67 -4.84
C ALA A 64 5.43 8.53 -5.75
N GLU A 65 6.15 8.24 -6.84
CA GLU A 65 5.85 7.11 -7.74
C GLU A 65 5.92 5.77 -6.99
N PHE A 66 6.92 5.60 -6.13
CA PHE A 66 7.08 4.41 -5.30
C PHE A 66 5.93 4.23 -4.31
N GLU A 67 5.54 5.28 -3.59
CA GLU A 67 4.43 5.21 -2.64
C GLU A 67 3.09 4.92 -3.35
N ASN A 68 2.88 5.52 -4.52
CA ASN A 68 1.71 5.24 -5.36
C ASN A 68 1.70 3.78 -5.86
N SER A 69 2.84 3.26 -6.29
CA SER A 69 3.00 1.86 -6.72
C SER A 69 2.73 0.89 -5.57
N ARG A 70 3.29 1.16 -4.37
CA ARG A 70 3.06 0.37 -3.16
C ARG A 70 1.58 0.31 -2.79
N LYS A 71 0.90 1.47 -2.78
CA LYS A 71 -0.54 1.56 -2.50
C LYS A 71 -1.37 0.81 -3.53
N ARG A 72 -0.99 0.88 -4.81
CA ARG A 72 -1.65 0.13 -5.89
C ARG A 72 -1.48 -1.37 -5.72
N ALA A 73 -0.26 -1.84 -5.47
CA ALA A 73 0.03 -3.25 -5.27
C ALA A 73 -0.72 -3.84 -4.05
N ALA A 74 -0.88 -3.06 -2.97
CA ALA A 74 -1.69 -3.47 -1.82
C ALA A 74 -3.16 -3.69 -2.21
N ARG A 75 -3.77 -2.74 -2.94
CA ARG A 75 -5.15 -2.86 -3.42
C ARG A 75 -5.34 -4.03 -4.38
N GLU A 76 -4.44 -4.20 -5.35
CA GLU A 76 -4.50 -5.32 -6.30
C GLU A 76 -4.39 -6.68 -5.59
N ARG A 77 -3.58 -6.76 -4.52
CA ARG A 77 -3.49 -7.96 -3.69
C ARG A 77 -4.79 -8.24 -2.96
N GLU A 78 -5.40 -7.23 -2.34
CA GLU A 78 -6.71 -7.34 -1.67
C GLU A 78 -7.80 -7.79 -2.66
N GLU A 79 -7.87 -7.15 -3.83
CA GLU A 79 -8.81 -7.53 -4.90
C GLU A 79 -8.59 -8.96 -5.40
N THR A 80 -7.32 -9.39 -5.52
CA THR A 80 -6.99 -10.75 -5.97
C THR A 80 -7.44 -11.79 -4.96
N VAL A 81 -7.24 -11.53 -3.65
CA VAL A 81 -7.72 -12.39 -2.58
C VAL A 81 -9.25 -12.45 -2.58
N ALA A 82 -9.93 -11.31 -2.70
CA ALA A 82 -11.39 -11.25 -2.77
C ALA A 82 -11.95 -12.04 -3.97
N ARG A 83 -11.38 -11.87 -5.17
CA ARG A 83 -11.77 -12.63 -6.37
C ARG A 83 -11.52 -14.13 -6.22
N ALA A 84 -10.42 -14.52 -5.58
CA ALA A 84 -10.11 -15.93 -5.34
C ALA A 84 -11.14 -16.56 -4.39
N ALA A 85 -11.49 -15.87 -3.30
CA ALA A 85 -12.54 -16.29 -2.38
C ALA A 85 -13.90 -16.41 -3.09
N GLN A 86 -14.29 -15.39 -3.87
CA GLN A 86 -15.52 -15.41 -4.68
C GLN A 86 -15.60 -16.64 -5.60
N ARG A 87 -14.52 -16.96 -6.31
CA ARG A 87 -14.48 -18.12 -7.21
C ARG A 87 -14.70 -19.44 -6.46
N VAL A 88 -14.11 -19.59 -5.26
CA VAL A 88 -14.29 -20.78 -4.43
C VAL A 88 -15.74 -20.88 -3.94
N VAL A 89 -16.31 -19.78 -3.44
CA VAL A 89 -17.71 -19.74 -3.00
C VAL A 89 -18.67 -20.09 -4.12
N GLN A 90 -18.48 -19.51 -5.32
CA GLN A 90 -19.31 -19.83 -6.49
C GLN A 90 -19.24 -21.33 -6.85
N ALA A 91 -18.06 -21.93 -6.76
CA ALA A 91 -17.89 -23.36 -7.00
C ALA A 91 -18.52 -24.26 -5.91
N LEU A 92 -18.77 -23.71 -4.72
CA LEU A 92 -19.46 -24.40 -3.63
C LEU A 92 -20.99 -24.30 -3.72
N LEU A 93 -21.56 -23.34 -4.45
CA LEU A 93 -23.02 -23.19 -4.57
C LEU A 93 -23.73 -24.49 -5.00
N PRO A 94 -23.28 -25.25 -6.02
CA PRO A 94 -23.93 -26.51 -6.39
C PRO A 94 -23.89 -27.58 -5.29
N VAL A 95 -22.90 -27.51 -4.39
CA VAL A 95 -22.81 -28.39 -3.22
C VAL A 95 -23.87 -28.01 -2.20
N LEU A 96 -24.10 -26.70 -2.00
CA LEU A 96 -25.19 -26.20 -1.16
C LEU A 96 -26.55 -26.60 -1.71
N ASP A 97 -26.76 -26.47 -3.02
CA ASP A 97 -27.97 -26.93 -3.69
C ASP A 97 -28.19 -28.45 -3.49
N SER A 98 -27.10 -29.22 -3.48
CA SER A 98 -27.15 -30.67 -3.22
C SER A 98 -27.58 -30.98 -1.79
N PHE A 99 -27.16 -30.18 -0.80
CA PHE A 99 -27.65 -30.31 0.57
C PHE A 99 -29.15 -30.00 0.65
N ASP A 100 -29.60 -28.91 0.02
CA ASP A 100 -31.03 -28.55 0.00
C ASP A 100 -31.87 -29.65 -0.65
N HIS A 101 -31.40 -30.21 -1.76
CA HIS A 101 -32.04 -31.34 -2.41
C HIS A 101 -32.09 -32.57 -1.49
N ALA A 102 -30.99 -32.88 -0.77
CA ALA A 102 -30.97 -33.98 0.19
C ALA A 102 -31.95 -33.75 1.36
N PHE A 103 -32.09 -32.50 1.83
CA PHE A 103 -33.02 -32.15 2.89
C PHE A 103 -34.50 -32.15 2.46
N ALA A 104 -34.78 -31.99 1.16
CA ALA A 104 -36.12 -32.15 0.61
C ALA A 104 -36.62 -33.61 0.64
N HIS A 105 -35.74 -34.59 0.82
CA HIS A 105 -36.12 -36.01 0.92
C HIS A 105 -36.65 -36.34 2.32
N GLN A 106 -37.81 -36.99 2.39
CA GLN A 106 -38.34 -37.51 3.64
C GLN A 106 -37.66 -38.83 4.01
N ALA A 107 -37.08 -38.89 5.21
CA ALA A 107 -36.58 -40.14 5.79
C ALA A 107 -37.72 -41.16 5.92
N GLN A 108 -37.45 -42.39 5.50
CA GLN A 108 -38.37 -43.52 5.57
C GLN A 108 -38.06 -44.44 6.76
N THR A 109 -36.86 -44.30 7.35
CA THR A 109 -36.43 -45.10 8.50
C THR A 109 -35.78 -44.24 9.59
N PRO A 110 -35.79 -44.69 10.87
CA PRO A 110 -35.09 -43.99 11.95
C PRO A 110 -33.59 -43.86 11.73
N GLY A 111 -32.97 -44.80 11.02
CA GLY A 111 -31.54 -44.75 10.66
C GLY A 111 -31.26 -43.63 9.64
N GLU A 112 -32.11 -43.47 8.63
CA GLU A 112 -32.01 -42.37 7.67
C GLU A 112 -32.20 -41.01 8.34
N GLU A 113 -33.12 -40.91 9.31
CA GLU A 113 -33.34 -39.68 10.07
C GLU A 113 -32.10 -39.26 10.88
N GLN A 114 -31.41 -40.22 11.50
CA GLN A 114 -30.13 -39.97 12.20
C GLN A 114 -29.04 -39.50 11.25
N VAL A 115 -28.93 -40.10 10.06
CA VAL A 115 -27.96 -39.68 9.03
C VAL A 115 -28.26 -38.26 8.56
N LEU A 116 -29.52 -37.95 8.22
CA LEU A 116 -29.92 -36.61 7.80
C LEU A 116 -29.67 -35.56 8.90
N ALA A 117 -29.85 -35.91 10.18
CA ALA A 117 -29.51 -35.03 11.29
C ALA A 117 -28.02 -34.71 11.35
N GLY A 118 -27.15 -35.72 11.16
CA GLY A 118 -25.70 -35.51 11.08
C GLY A 118 -25.29 -34.63 9.91
N VAL A 119 -25.87 -34.89 8.72
CA VAL A 119 -25.62 -34.10 7.50
C VAL A 119 -26.07 -32.64 7.68
N ARG A 120 -27.22 -32.39 8.33
CA ARG A 120 -27.66 -31.03 8.71
C ARG A 120 -26.65 -30.32 9.61
N GLY A 121 -26.07 -31.03 10.57
CA GLY A 121 -25.01 -30.48 11.42
C GLY A 121 -23.80 -29.98 10.61
N THR A 122 -23.33 -30.78 9.66
CA THR A 122 -22.24 -30.39 8.75
C THR A 122 -22.60 -29.21 7.86
N TYR A 123 -23.83 -29.16 7.34
CA TYR A 123 -24.33 -28.02 6.56
C TYR A 123 -24.32 -26.72 7.38
N PHE A 124 -24.82 -26.73 8.61
CA PHE A 124 -24.79 -25.55 9.46
C PHE A 124 -23.37 -25.09 9.81
N GLN A 125 -22.46 -26.04 10.05
CA GLN A 125 -21.05 -25.71 10.27
C GLN A 125 -20.42 -25.07 9.02
N LEU A 126 -20.74 -25.57 7.83
CA LEU A 126 -20.28 -24.98 6.57
C LEU A 126 -20.83 -23.56 6.40
N MET A 127 -22.12 -23.33 6.67
CA MET A 127 -22.74 -22.01 6.61
C MET A 127 -22.11 -21.03 7.60
N ASP A 128 -21.83 -21.44 8.83
CA ASP A 128 -21.15 -20.62 9.83
C ASP A 128 -19.74 -20.21 9.38
N VAL A 129 -18.98 -21.13 8.77
CA VAL A 129 -17.66 -20.82 8.19
C VAL A 129 -17.78 -19.83 7.03
N LEU A 130 -18.69 -20.05 6.08
CA LEU A 130 -18.85 -19.15 4.94
C LEU A 130 -19.36 -17.76 5.35
N SER A 131 -20.24 -17.68 6.36
CA SER A 131 -20.71 -16.42 6.91
C SER A 131 -19.58 -15.61 7.55
N LYS A 132 -18.65 -16.27 8.27
CA LYS A 132 -17.46 -15.61 8.82
C LYS A 132 -16.51 -15.07 7.75
N GLU A 133 -16.48 -15.70 6.58
CA GLU A 133 -15.75 -15.21 5.40
C GLU A 133 -16.52 -14.13 4.60
N GLY A 134 -17.68 -13.69 5.10
CA GLY A 134 -18.48 -12.60 4.52
C GLY A 134 -19.53 -13.04 3.50
N LEU A 135 -19.84 -14.33 3.41
CA LEU A 135 -20.96 -14.80 2.59
C LEU A 135 -22.29 -14.51 3.29
N GLU A 136 -23.16 -13.77 2.62
CA GLU A 136 -24.53 -13.53 3.06
C GLU A 136 -25.51 -14.25 2.13
N VAL A 137 -26.50 -14.91 2.72
CA VAL A 137 -27.60 -15.54 1.97
C VAL A 137 -28.57 -14.44 1.56
N ILE A 138 -28.86 -14.35 0.26
CA ILE A 138 -29.85 -13.42 -0.26
C ILE A 138 -31.25 -14.04 -0.05
N PRO A 139 -32.15 -13.40 0.71
CA PRO A 139 -33.48 -13.94 0.97
C PRO A 139 -34.38 -13.80 -0.27
N GLY A 140 -34.85 -14.93 -0.82
CA GLY A 140 -35.63 -14.94 -2.06
C GLY A 140 -37.15 -15.18 -1.90
N VAL A 141 -37.57 -16.08 -1.00
CA VAL A 141 -38.98 -16.46 -0.89
C VAL A 141 -39.71 -15.52 0.06
N GLY A 142 -40.61 -14.70 -0.47
CA GLY A 142 -41.49 -13.80 0.31
C GLY A 142 -40.99 -12.35 0.43
N GLU A 143 -39.79 -12.05 -0.07
CA GLU A 143 -39.23 -10.69 -0.10
C GLU A 143 -39.54 -9.96 -1.42
N PRO A 144 -39.52 -8.61 -1.45
CA PRO A 144 -39.62 -7.85 -2.68
C PRO A 144 -38.51 -8.23 -3.67
N PHE A 145 -38.88 -8.42 -4.94
CA PHE A 145 -37.90 -8.70 -5.98
C PHE A 145 -36.98 -7.50 -6.22
N ASP A 146 -35.66 -7.69 -6.07
CA ASP A 146 -34.64 -6.71 -6.41
C ASP A 146 -33.80 -7.19 -7.62
N PRO A 147 -33.88 -6.53 -8.79
CA PRO A 147 -33.11 -6.88 -9.98
C PRO A 147 -31.58 -6.84 -9.80
N GLN A 148 -31.05 -6.20 -8.76
CA GLN A 148 -29.61 -6.16 -8.49
C GLN A 148 -29.07 -7.45 -7.89
N VAL A 149 -29.93 -8.24 -7.21
CA VAL A 149 -29.53 -9.43 -6.45
C VAL A 149 -30.39 -10.66 -6.73
N HIS A 150 -31.55 -10.50 -7.36
CA HIS A 150 -32.44 -11.57 -7.76
C HIS A 150 -32.46 -11.74 -9.28
N GLU A 151 -32.29 -12.97 -9.74
CA GLU A 151 -32.50 -13.33 -11.15
C GLU A 151 -33.95 -13.80 -11.35
N ALA A 152 -34.68 -13.14 -12.24
CA ALA A 152 -36.03 -13.56 -12.61
C ALA A 152 -35.96 -14.70 -13.64
N VAL A 153 -36.22 -15.93 -13.22
CA VAL A 153 -36.32 -17.06 -14.14
C VAL A 153 -37.75 -17.12 -14.67
N ALA A 154 -37.95 -16.76 -15.94
CA ALA A 154 -39.24 -16.93 -16.58
C ALA A 154 -39.54 -18.43 -16.71
N GLY A 155 -40.65 -18.89 -16.13
CA GLY A 155 -41.13 -20.26 -16.33
C GLY A 155 -41.40 -20.50 -17.80
N GLY A 156 -40.45 -21.13 -18.49
CA GLY A 156 -40.65 -21.66 -19.83
C GLY A 156 -41.73 -22.73 -19.75
N GLY A 157 -42.83 -22.50 -20.46
CA GLY A 157 -43.90 -23.48 -20.64
C GLY A 157 -43.49 -24.66 -21.49
#